data_AF-A0A836PT53-F1
#
_entry.id   AF-A0A836PT53-F1
#
_cell.length_a   1.000
_cell.length_b   1.000
_cell.length_c   1.000
_cell.angle_alpha   90.00
_cell.angle_beta   90.00
_cell.angle_gamma   90.00
#
_symmetry.space_group_name_H-M   'P 1'
#
loop_
_entity.id
_entity.type
_entity.pdbx_description
1 polymer ?
#
loop_
_entity_poly.entity_id
_entity_poly.type
_entity_poly.pdbx_seq_one_letter_code
_entity_poly.pdbx_strand_id
1 'polypeptide(L)'
;MGFSDDQIHDILELKEQLTEEIEKHLEEIEKLEKNISILNTILKQTSFTKASDLTLNTEKKKDAVPIIKNSDGSTIANVFVSDDQLSIVLDKNISLSSETPPLKTFFIDRIIGEMKNKDNQEVEKGKIGKDDVIDCVINNNGSAIREIIIKNYRQKERVDEIINTATWSLTRMLQNSV
;
A
#
# COMPACT_ATOMS: atom_id res chain seq x y z
N MET A 1 29.48 -30.90 30.98
CA MET A 1 28.73 -31.65 29.96
C MET A 1 29.09 -31.03 28.63
N GLY A 2 30.06 -31.62 27.92
CA GLY A 2 30.48 -31.18 26.59
C GLY A 2 29.72 -31.99 25.54
N PHE A 3 29.52 -31.40 24.37
CA PHE A 3 28.98 -32.12 23.22
C PHE A 3 29.92 -33.28 22.86
N SER A 4 29.36 -34.44 22.50
CA SER A 4 30.16 -35.55 21.98
C SER A 4 30.70 -35.19 20.59
N ASP A 5 31.81 -35.81 20.18
CA ASP A 5 32.43 -35.58 18.87
C ASP A 5 31.43 -35.73 17.71
N ASP A 6 30.54 -36.75 17.80
CA ASP A 6 29.46 -36.95 16.83
C ASP A 6 28.46 -35.79 16.78
N GLN A 7 28.11 -35.20 17.93
CA GLN A 7 27.23 -34.03 17.98
C GLN A 7 27.89 -32.78 17.39
N ILE A 8 29.20 -32.64 17.54
CA ILE A 8 29.96 -31.54 16.96
C ILE A 8 30.00 -31.69 15.42
N HIS A 9 30.12 -32.92 14.92
CA HIS A 9 30.08 -33.22 13.49
C HIS A 9 28.71 -32.89 12.89
N ASP A 10 27.62 -33.36 13.49
CA ASP A 10 26.25 -33.11 13.00
C ASP A 10 25.91 -31.60 12.99
N ILE A 11 26.38 -30.84 13.99
CA ILE A 11 26.17 -29.38 14.05
C ILE A 11 26.95 -28.66 12.94
N LEU A 12 28.15 -29.13 12.60
CA LEU A 12 28.94 -28.56 11.51
C LEU A 12 28.29 -28.82 10.15
N GLU A 13 27.79 -30.03 9.92
CA GLU A 13 27.06 -30.38 8.69
C GLU A 13 25.77 -29.56 8.56
N LEU A 14 25.00 -29.44 9.64
CA LEU A 14 23.77 -28.63 9.63
C LEU A 14 24.05 -27.14 9.40
N LYS A 15 25.16 -26.62 9.93
CA LYS A 15 25.60 -25.24 9.66
C LYS A 15 25.96 -25.05 8.19
N GLU A 16 26.65 -26.02 7.59
CA GLU A 16 27.02 -25.98 6.17
C GLU A 16 25.77 -25.97 5.29
N GLN A 17 24.83 -26.90 5.53
CA GLN A 17 23.55 -26.97 4.82
C GLN A 17 22.72 -25.69 4.94
N LEU A 18 22.64 -25.10 6.13
CA LEU A 18 21.92 -23.83 6.33
C LEU A 18 22.59 -22.68 5.59
N THR A 19 23.91 -22.68 5.52
CA THR A 19 24.65 -21.62 4.82
C THR A 19 24.43 -21.72 3.31
N GLU A 20 24.42 -22.93 2.76
CA GLU A 20 24.15 -23.20 1.35
C GLU A 20 22.71 -22.80 0.94
N GLU A 21 21.72 -23.12 1.77
CA GLU A 21 20.33 -22.69 1.51
C GLU A 21 20.15 -21.17 1.63
N ILE A 22 20.87 -20.50 2.54
CA ILE A 22 20.88 -19.03 2.60
C ILE A 22 21.45 -18.43 1.31
N GLU A 23 22.56 -18.96 0.81
CA GLU A 23 23.20 -18.48 -0.42
C GLU A 23 22.27 -18.63 -1.62
N LYS A 24 21.63 -19.78 -1.76
CA LYS A 24 20.64 -20.05 -2.81
C LYS A 24 19.45 -19.11 -2.76
N HIS A 25 18.90 -18.83 -1.58
CA HIS A 25 17.81 -17.87 -1.45
C HIS A 25 18.25 -16.43 -1.78
N LEU A 26 19.49 -16.05 -1.45
CA LEU A 26 20.04 -14.76 -1.86
C LEU A 26 20.17 -14.64 -3.38
N GLU A 27 20.62 -15.71 -4.07
CA GLU A 27 20.66 -15.74 -5.54
C GLU A 27 19.26 -15.65 -6.16
N GLU A 28 18.26 -16.34 -5.59
CA GLU A 28 16.87 -16.25 -6.03
C GLU A 28 16.34 -14.82 -5.90
N ILE A 29 16.61 -14.16 -4.76
CA ILE A 29 16.25 -12.76 -4.53
C ILE A 29 16.92 -11.86 -5.57
N GLU A 30 18.23 -12.00 -5.78
CA GLU A 30 18.97 -11.19 -6.75
C GLU A 30 18.40 -11.35 -8.18
N LYS A 31 18.03 -12.57 -8.55
CA LYS A 31 17.40 -12.87 -9.84
C LYS A 31 16.03 -12.20 -9.96
N LEU A 32 15.21 -12.26 -8.92
CA LEU A 32 13.91 -11.58 -8.88
C LEU A 32 14.08 -10.05 -8.98
N GLU A 33 15.04 -9.47 -8.27
CA GLU A 33 15.34 -8.03 -8.34
C GLU A 33 15.81 -7.61 -9.74
N LYS A 34 16.69 -8.40 -10.38
CA LYS A 34 17.10 -8.18 -11.77
C LYS A 34 15.92 -8.24 -12.73
N ASN A 35 15.02 -9.21 -12.57
CA ASN A 35 13.81 -9.31 -13.39
C ASN A 35 12.90 -8.08 -13.21
N ILE A 36 12.69 -7.63 -11.97
CA ILE A 36 11.94 -6.40 -11.67
C ILE A 36 12.62 -5.18 -12.32
N SER A 37 13.95 -5.08 -12.29
CA SER A 37 14.70 -4.00 -12.95
C SER A 37 14.53 -4.01 -14.47
N ILE A 38 14.57 -5.19 -15.10
CA ILE A 38 14.31 -5.36 -16.54
C ILE A 38 12.87 -4.96 -16.87
N LEU A 39 11.89 -5.44 -16.11
CA LEU A 39 10.48 -5.07 -16.30
C LEU A 39 10.27 -3.56 -16.14
N ASN A 40 10.90 -2.93 -15.15
CA ASN A 40 10.89 -1.47 -14.99
C ASN A 40 11.53 -0.75 -16.17
N THR A 41 12.62 -1.29 -16.72
CA THR A 41 13.29 -0.72 -17.90
C THR A 41 12.39 -0.83 -19.13
N ILE A 42 11.71 -1.97 -19.30
CA ILE A 42 10.75 -2.17 -20.38
C ILE A 42 9.55 -1.25 -20.19
N LEU A 43 8.98 -1.16 -18.99
CA LEU A 43 7.89 -0.23 -18.67
C LEU A 43 8.30 1.22 -18.95
N LYS A 44 9.52 1.62 -18.61
CA LYS A 44 10.06 2.93 -19.00
C LYS A 44 10.10 3.07 -20.52
N GLN A 45 10.61 2.07 -21.25
CA GLN A 45 10.69 2.11 -22.71
C GLN A 45 9.31 2.12 -23.40
N THR A 46 8.32 1.39 -22.87
CA THR A 46 6.94 1.39 -23.38
C THR A 46 6.19 2.66 -23.02
N SER A 47 6.53 3.29 -21.89
CA SER A 47 5.89 4.52 -21.40
C SER A 47 6.50 5.81 -21.95
N PHE A 48 7.48 5.75 -22.85
CA PHE A 48 8.04 6.94 -23.51
C PHE A 48 7.60 7.09 -24.97
N THR A 49 6.34 7.51 -25.14
CA THR A 49 6.12 8.74 -25.90
C THR A 49 6.38 9.91 -24.94
N LYS A 50 7.58 10.49 -25.01
CA LYS A 50 8.11 11.68 -24.27
C LYS A 50 8.12 11.65 -22.73
N ALA A 51 9.32 11.60 -22.16
CA ALA A 51 9.77 12.44 -21.04
C ALA A 51 11.19 12.04 -20.62
N SER A 52 12.16 12.76 -21.15
CA SER A 52 13.60 12.56 -20.97
C SER A 52 14.12 12.83 -19.53
N ASP A 53 13.38 12.51 -18.48
CA ASP A 53 13.61 13.11 -17.15
C ASP A 53 13.38 12.18 -15.94
N LEU A 54 13.75 10.90 -16.01
CA LEU A 54 13.82 10.06 -14.81
C LEU A 54 15.21 9.43 -14.63
N THR A 55 16.12 10.32 -14.25
CA THR A 55 17.32 10.03 -13.48
C THR A 55 16.99 9.22 -12.23
N LEU A 56 17.88 8.27 -11.95
CA LEU A 56 17.97 7.51 -10.71
C LEU A 56 17.97 8.46 -9.51
N ASN A 57 17.04 8.27 -8.56
CA ASN A 57 17.27 8.58 -7.15
C ASN A 57 16.18 7.98 -6.25
N THR A 58 16.63 7.20 -5.27
CA THR A 58 15.92 6.61 -4.14
C THR A 58 15.38 7.65 -3.14
N GLU A 59 15.28 8.94 -3.49
CA GLU A 59 14.67 9.94 -2.62
C GLU A 59 13.89 10.95 -3.47
N LYS A 60 12.61 11.15 -3.12
CA LYS A 60 11.76 12.28 -3.54
C LYS A 60 11.50 12.41 -5.05
N LYS A 61 10.47 11.71 -5.53
CA LYS A 61 9.42 12.33 -6.36
C LYS A 61 8.06 11.88 -5.83
N LYS A 62 7.67 12.50 -4.71
CA LYS A 62 6.27 12.69 -4.37
C LYS A 62 5.75 13.69 -5.39
N ASP A 63 5.19 13.23 -6.50
CA ASP A 63 4.14 14.01 -7.16
C ASP A 63 3.04 14.16 -6.13
N ALA A 64 3.07 15.29 -5.42
CA ALA A 64 2.14 15.74 -4.39
C ALA A 64 1.39 14.61 -3.66
N VAL A 65 2.09 13.71 -2.96
CA VAL A 65 1.46 12.75 -2.02
C VAL A 65 0.77 13.60 -0.97
N PRO A 66 -0.57 13.67 -0.91
CA PRO A 66 -1.24 14.36 0.18
C PRO A 66 -0.83 13.69 1.48
N ILE A 67 -0.11 14.45 2.29
CA ILE A 67 0.31 14.01 3.62
C ILE A 67 -0.86 14.37 4.53
N ILE A 68 -1.52 13.35 5.07
CA ILE A 68 -2.54 13.53 6.09
C ILE A 68 -1.79 13.93 7.35
N LYS A 69 -1.97 15.17 7.81
CA LYS A 69 -1.32 15.69 9.01
C LYS A 69 -2.34 15.95 10.10
N ASN A 70 -1.94 15.76 11.34
CA ASN A 70 -2.71 16.16 12.49
C ASN A 70 -2.63 17.68 12.70
N SER A 71 -3.50 18.23 13.54
CA SER A 71 -3.47 19.63 13.99
C SER A 71 -2.12 20.02 14.63
N ASP A 72 -1.39 19.05 15.18
CA ASP A 72 -0.06 19.20 15.77
C ASP A 72 1.09 19.13 14.73
N GLY A 73 0.78 18.97 13.44
CA GLY A 73 1.77 18.87 12.36
C GLY A 73 2.42 17.48 12.23
N SER A 74 2.12 16.54 13.12
CA SER A 74 2.53 15.13 13.01
C SER A 74 1.88 14.45 11.80
N THR A 75 2.65 13.60 11.11
CA THR A 75 2.17 12.88 9.93
C THR A 75 1.32 11.70 10.36
N ILE A 76 0.07 11.66 9.89
CA ILE A 76 -0.87 10.59 10.18
C ILE A 76 -0.75 9.46 9.17
N ALA A 77 -0.79 9.81 7.89
CA ALA A 77 -0.74 8.86 6.79
C ALA A 77 -0.19 9.53 5.53
N ASN A 78 0.39 8.72 4.65
CA ASN A 78 0.83 9.13 3.33
C ASN A 78 -0.15 8.57 2.30
N VAL A 79 -0.68 9.43 1.42
CA VAL A 79 -1.55 8.99 0.32
C VAL A 79 -0.79 8.92 -1.00
N PHE A 80 -0.80 7.76 -1.62
CA PHE A 80 -0.23 7.52 -2.93
C PHE A 80 -1.38 7.41 -3.94
N VAL A 81 -1.46 8.36 -4.86
CA VAL A 81 -2.43 8.32 -5.96
C VAL A 81 -1.69 7.83 -7.20
N SER A 82 -2.23 6.81 -7.84
CA SER A 82 -1.80 6.28 -9.14
C SER A 82 -3.01 6.25 -10.06
N ASP A 83 -2.82 6.24 -11.37
CA ASP A 83 -3.92 6.40 -12.35
C ASP A 83 -5.11 5.45 -12.15
N ASP A 84 -4.87 4.27 -11.57
CA ASP A 84 -5.87 3.21 -11.36
C ASP A 84 -6.16 2.90 -9.87
N GLN A 85 -5.32 3.37 -8.95
CA GLN A 85 -5.48 3.08 -7.52
C GLN A 85 -5.02 4.22 -6.61
N LEU A 86 -5.68 4.36 -5.48
CA LEU A 86 -5.31 5.24 -4.39
C LEU A 86 -4.94 4.38 -3.19
N SER A 87 -3.76 4.58 -2.60
CA SER A 87 -3.25 3.82 -1.46
C SER A 87 -2.93 4.78 -0.30
N ILE A 88 -3.63 4.64 0.82
CA ILE A 88 -3.44 5.43 2.03
C ILE A 88 -2.65 4.58 3.02
N VAL A 89 -1.37 4.89 3.21
CA VAL A 89 -0.48 4.15 4.12
C VAL A 89 -0.37 4.91 5.42
N LEU A 90 -0.79 4.29 6.53
CA LEU A 90 -0.67 4.90 7.85
C LEU A 90 0.78 4.91 8.33
N ASP A 91 1.14 5.94 9.09
CA ASP A 91 2.47 6.03 9.69
C ASP A 91 2.64 4.99 10.80
N LYS A 92 3.85 4.41 10.93
CA LYS A 92 4.15 3.39 11.94
C LYS A 92 4.00 3.89 13.37
N ASN A 93 4.13 5.20 13.57
CA ASN A 93 3.96 5.83 14.88
C ASN A 93 2.49 5.91 15.31
N ILE A 94 1.55 5.48 14.46
CA ILE A 94 0.11 5.60 14.70
C ILE A 94 -0.54 4.23 14.64
N SER A 95 -1.22 3.90 15.73
CA SER A 95 -1.95 2.65 15.89
C SER A 95 -3.45 2.94 15.88
N LEU A 96 -4.03 3.09 14.68
CA LEU A 96 -5.47 3.29 14.49
C LEU A 96 -6.13 1.97 14.13
N SER A 97 -7.24 1.59 14.75
CA SER A 97 -7.97 0.35 14.41
C SER A 97 -9.02 0.60 13.33
N SER A 98 -9.20 -0.36 12.41
CA SER A 98 -10.27 -0.31 11.39
C SER A 98 -11.66 -0.33 12.02
N GLU A 99 -11.77 -0.83 13.26
CA GLU A 99 -13.04 -0.91 14.00
C GLU A 99 -13.33 0.37 14.80
N THR A 100 -12.40 1.32 14.90
CA THR A 100 -12.63 2.58 15.61
C THR A 100 -13.49 3.52 14.76
N PRO A 101 -14.68 3.95 15.23
CA PRO A 101 -15.47 4.96 14.55
C PRO A 101 -14.71 6.30 14.47
N PRO A 102 -14.86 7.10 13.39
CA PRO A 102 -15.85 6.97 12.32
C PRO A 102 -15.35 6.26 11.04
N LEU A 103 -14.15 5.69 10.98
CA LEU A 103 -13.57 5.24 9.69
C LEU A 103 -14.43 4.20 8.96
N LYS A 104 -14.77 3.08 9.58
CA LYS A 104 -15.57 2.04 8.91
C LYS A 104 -16.94 2.57 8.49
N THR A 105 -17.68 3.17 9.41
CA THR A 105 -19.05 3.62 9.16
C THR A 105 -19.14 4.84 8.25
N PHE A 106 -18.15 5.74 8.29
CA PHE A 106 -18.20 7.00 7.53
C PHE A 106 -17.36 6.93 6.26
N PHE A 107 -16.14 6.42 6.32
CA PHE A 107 -15.29 6.35 5.14
C PHE A 107 -15.70 5.18 4.23
N ILE A 108 -15.82 3.97 4.77
CA ILE A 108 -16.12 2.78 3.97
C ILE A 108 -17.60 2.72 3.62
N ASP A 109 -18.48 2.67 4.62
CA ASP A 109 -19.90 2.42 4.37
C ASP A 109 -20.60 3.62 3.73
N ARG A 110 -20.23 4.84 4.13
CA ARG A 110 -20.86 6.06 3.60
C ARG A 110 -20.18 6.55 2.33
N ILE A 111 -18.91 6.95 2.35
CA ILE A 111 -18.27 7.51 1.13
C ILE A 111 -18.09 6.44 0.05
N ILE A 112 -17.36 5.35 0.33
CA ILE A 112 -17.11 4.32 -0.68
C ILE A 112 -18.42 3.61 -1.04
N GLY A 113 -19.31 3.37 -0.08
CA GLY A 113 -20.62 2.79 -0.33
C GLY A 113 -21.52 3.64 -1.24
N GLU A 114 -21.60 4.96 -1.02
CA GLU A 114 -22.35 5.87 -1.92
C GLU A 114 -21.76 5.87 -3.33
N MET A 115 -20.44 5.92 -3.43
CA MET A 115 -19.70 5.85 -4.70
C MET A 115 -19.96 4.52 -5.44
N LYS A 116 -19.92 3.40 -4.72
CA LYS A 116 -20.20 2.06 -5.25
C LYS A 116 -21.64 1.91 -5.71
N ASN A 117 -22.60 2.51 -4.98
CA ASN A 117 -23.99 2.49 -5.38
C ASN A 117 -24.22 3.29 -6.69
N LYS A 118 -23.59 4.46 -6.82
CA LYS A 118 -23.61 5.23 -8.08
C LYS A 118 -23.00 4.45 -9.24
N ASP A 119 -21.86 3.80 -9.01
CA ASP A 119 -21.21 2.96 -10.01
C ASP A 119 -22.12 1.79 -10.44
N ASN A 120 -22.74 1.07 -9.48
CA ASN A 120 -23.69 0.00 -9.78
C ASN A 120 -24.87 0.48 -10.64
N GLN A 121 -25.42 1.67 -10.40
CA GLN A 121 -26.48 2.24 -11.24
C GLN A 121 -25.99 2.55 -12.66
N GLU A 122 -24.74 2.99 -12.81
CA GLU A 122 -24.17 3.26 -14.13
C GLU A 122 -23.79 1.95 -14.87
N VAL A 123 -23.49 0.87 -14.13
CA VAL A 123 -23.36 -0.51 -14.67
C VAL A 123 -24.69 -0.98 -15.23
N GLU A 124 -25.78 -0.81 -14.48
CA GLU A 124 -27.13 -1.18 -14.95
C GLU A 124 -27.53 -0.40 -16.20
N LYS A 125 -27.08 0.86 -16.33
CA LYS A 125 -27.26 1.68 -17.53
C LYS A 125 -26.27 1.36 -18.66
N GLY A 126 -25.35 0.41 -18.47
CA GLY A 126 -24.37 -0.01 -19.47
C GLY A 126 -23.28 1.01 -19.79
N LYS A 127 -23.08 2.02 -18.94
CA LYS A 127 -22.05 3.08 -19.15
C LYS A 127 -20.67 2.69 -18.64
N ILE A 128 -20.60 1.71 -17.73
CA ILE A 128 -19.40 1.29 -17.03
C ILE A 128 -19.44 -0.24 -16.87
N GLY A 129 -18.29 -0.92 -16.90
CA GLY A 129 -18.21 -2.36 -16.69
C GLY A 129 -18.39 -2.74 -15.22
N LYS A 130 -18.78 -3.99 -14.95
CA LYS A 130 -18.82 -4.52 -13.56
C LYS A 130 -17.44 -4.49 -12.90
N ASP A 131 -16.40 -4.63 -13.71
CA ASP A 131 -14.99 -4.56 -13.28
C ASP A 131 -14.52 -3.11 -13.05
N ASP A 132 -15.25 -2.10 -13.51
CA ASP A 132 -14.94 -0.67 -13.32
C ASP A 132 -15.58 -0.08 -12.06
N VAL A 133 -16.27 -0.90 -11.26
CA VAL A 133 -16.89 -0.45 -10.01
C VAL A 133 -15.79 -0.18 -8.98
N ILE A 134 -15.92 0.93 -8.25
CA ILE A 134 -15.00 1.26 -7.15
C ILE A 134 -14.94 0.13 -6.13
N ASP A 135 -13.71 -0.20 -5.74
CA ASP A 135 -13.46 -1.20 -4.70
C ASP A 135 -12.52 -0.65 -3.64
N CYS A 136 -12.73 -1.07 -2.40
CA CYS A 136 -11.90 -0.64 -1.27
C CYS A 136 -11.48 -1.84 -0.44
N VAL A 137 -10.16 -1.94 -0.24
CA VAL A 137 -9.50 -3.01 0.52
C VAL A 137 -8.74 -2.36 1.66
N ILE A 138 -8.97 -2.85 2.88
CA ILE A 138 -8.26 -2.37 4.07
C ILE A 138 -7.28 -3.46 4.49
N ASN A 139 -5.99 -3.13 4.48
CA ASN A 139 -4.92 -3.96 4.99
C ASN A 139 -4.67 -3.62 6.45
N ASN A 140 -4.98 -4.56 7.33
CA ASN A 140 -4.71 -4.46 8.76
C ASN A 140 -3.42 -5.21 9.12
N ASN A 141 -2.64 -4.65 10.04
CA ASN A 141 -1.53 -5.30 10.70
C ASN A 141 -1.91 -5.58 12.16
N GLY A 142 -2.53 -6.74 12.41
CA GLY A 142 -3.09 -7.09 13.70
C GLY A 142 -4.35 -6.27 14.02
N SER A 143 -4.32 -5.50 15.10
CA SER A 143 -5.42 -4.62 15.53
C SER A 143 -5.38 -3.22 14.91
N ALA A 144 -4.30 -2.86 14.20
CA ALA A 144 -4.11 -1.55 13.61
C ALA A 144 -4.18 -1.60 12.08
N ILE A 145 -4.65 -0.54 11.46
CA ILE A 145 -4.68 -0.37 10.01
C ILE A 145 -3.27 -0.05 9.53
N ARG A 146 -2.80 -0.79 8.53
CA ARG A 146 -1.53 -0.52 7.88
C ARG A 146 -1.73 0.32 6.63
N GLU A 147 -2.71 -0.03 5.83
CA GLU A 147 -2.93 0.58 4.52
C GLU A 147 -4.39 0.44 4.07
N ILE A 148 -4.90 1.44 3.35
CA ILE A 148 -6.21 1.41 2.72
C ILE A 148 -6.02 1.60 1.22
N ILE A 149 -6.45 0.64 0.42
CA ILE A 149 -6.30 0.64 -1.03
C ILE A 149 -7.68 0.82 -1.65
N ILE A 150 -7.81 1.78 -2.57
CA ILE A 150 -9.03 2.04 -3.33
C ILE A 150 -8.71 1.88 -4.81
N LYS A 151 -9.45 1.04 -5.48
CA LYS A 151 -9.29 0.72 -6.91
C LYS A 151 -10.46 1.28 -7.71
N ASN A 152 -10.23 1.56 -8.99
CA ASN A 152 -11.27 1.98 -9.93
C ASN A 152 -11.98 3.28 -9.52
N TYR A 153 -11.25 4.29 -9.05
CA TYR A 153 -11.87 5.57 -8.70
C TYR A 153 -12.31 6.38 -9.95
N ARG A 154 -11.75 6.08 -11.13
CA ARG A 154 -12.04 6.61 -12.48
C ARG A 154 -11.84 8.13 -12.70
N GLN A 155 -12.25 8.96 -11.76
CA GLN A 155 -12.26 10.41 -11.85
C GLN A 155 -11.43 11.04 -10.72
N LYS A 156 -10.68 12.09 -11.04
CA LYS A 156 -9.87 12.83 -10.08
C LYS A 156 -10.70 13.50 -8.98
N GLU A 157 -11.91 13.95 -9.27
CA GLU A 157 -12.82 14.53 -8.25
C GLU A 157 -13.14 13.52 -7.13
N ARG A 158 -13.28 12.24 -7.49
CA ARG A 158 -13.51 11.17 -6.51
C ARG A 158 -12.28 10.91 -5.66
N VAL A 159 -11.08 10.99 -6.24
CA VAL A 159 -9.79 10.91 -5.53
C VAL A 159 -9.72 12.00 -4.47
N ASP A 160 -10.00 13.25 -4.83
CA ASP A 160 -9.94 14.37 -3.90
C ASP A 160 -10.97 14.22 -2.76
N GLU A 161 -12.19 13.76 -3.07
CA GLU A 161 -13.22 13.47 -2.06
C GLU A 161 -12.80 12.35 -1.09
N ILE A 162 -12.22 11.27 -1.61
CA ILE A 162 -11.67 10.17 -0.83
C ILE A 162 -10.56 10.69 0.10
N ILE A 163 -9.61 11.46 -0.44
CA ILE A 163 -8.46 11.97 0.33
C ILE A 163 -8.93 12.89 1.46
N ASN A 164 -9.83 13.83 1.14
CA ASN A 164 -10.38 14.77 2.11
C ASN A 164 -11.16 14.04 3.21
N THR A 165 -11.95 13.03 2.85
CA THR A 165 -12.74 12.29 3.83
C THR A 165 -11.89 11.34 4.67
N ALA A 166 -10.90 10.67 4.06
CA ALA A 166 -9.92 9.87 4.79
C ALA A 166 -9.14 10.72 5.78
N THR A 167 -8.70 11.91 5.35
CA THR A 167 -8.01 12.90 6.19
C THR A 167 -8.84 13.27 7.40
N TRP A 168 -10.10 13.63 7.18
CA TRP A 168 -11.02 13.98 8.26
C TRP A 168 -11.25 12.80 9.23
N SER A 169 -11.49 11.60 8.69
CA SER A 169 -11.78 10.40 9.47
C SER A 169 -10.60 10.00 10.34
N LEU A 170 -9.41 9.91 9.75
CA LEU A 170 -8.19 9.54 10.47
C LEU A 170 -7.81 10.58 11.54
N THR A 171 -7.94 11.87 11.22
CA THR A 171 -7.71 12.95 12.20
C THR A 171 -8.69 12.87 13.37
N ARG A 172 -9.97 12.60 13.09
CA ARG A 172 -11.00 12.44 14.13
C ARG A 172 -10.76 11.24 15.03
N MET A 173 -10.37 10.09 14.46
CA MET A 173 -10.04 8.92 15.26
C MET A 173 -8.84 9.18 16.18
N LEU A 174 -7.82 9.86 15.66
CA LEU A 174 -6.63 10.20 16.43
C LEU A 174 -6.97 11.15 17.60
N GLN A 175 -7.85 12.13 17.37
CA GLN A 175 -8.35 13.03 18.42
C GLN A 175 -9.22 12.33 19.47
N ASN A 176 -10.02 11.34 19.07
CA ASN A 176 -10.89 10.59 19.99
C ASN A 176 -10.15 9.47 20.75
N SER A 177 -8.92 9.15 20.38
CA SER A 177 -8.09 8.13 21.02
C SER A 177 -7.18 8.71 22.13
N VAL A 178 -7.27 10.01 22.41
CA VAL A 178 -6.56 10.72 23.49
C VAL A 178 -7.50 11.00 24.66
#